data_AF-A0A2V7TRR7-F1
#
_entry.id   AF-A0A2V7TRR7-F1
#
_cell.length_a   1.000
_cell.length_b   1.000
_cell.length_c   1.000
_cell.angle_alpha   90.00
_cell.angle_beta   90.00
_cell.angle_gamma   90.00
#
_symmetry.space_group_name_H-M   'P 1'
#
loop_
_entity.id
_entity.type
_entity.pdbx_description
1 polymer ?
#
loop_
_entity_poly.entity_id
_entity_poly.type
_entity_poly.pdbx_seq_one_letter_code
_entity_poly.pdbx_strand_id
1 'polypeptide(L)'
;MPLRIGVDIGGTFTDLVALDEATGTVVNAKALSTPSELLDGVLRCADQAGVDLADCRLTIHGTTIGINALLEGKGARTGLLTTHGFGDVLEIGRGNFLRMYDVLYRRPTPLVPRG
;
A
#
# COMPACT_ATOMS: atom_id res chain seq x y z
N MET A 1 -2.37 11.71 -26.71
CA MET A 1 -2.80 12.94 -25.98
C MET A 1 -2.18 12.95 -24.59
N PRO A 2 -1.77 14.07 -23.98
CA PRO A 2 -1.12 14.00 -22.66
C PRO A 2 -2.13 13.64 -21.57
N LEU A 3 -2.18 12.36 -21.20
CA LEU A 3 -2.98 11.88 -20.09
C LEU A 3 -2.18 11.94 -18.78
N ARG A 4 -2.85 12.31 -17.69
CA ARG A 4 -2.39 12.05 -16.31
C ARG A 4 -3.28 11.01 -15.68
N ILE A 5 -2.69 9.95 -15.14
CA ILE A 5 -3.44 8.81 -14.61
C ILE A 5 -3.13 8.62 -13.13
N GLY A 6 -4.16 8.67 -12.29
CA GLY A 6 -4.14 8.23 -10.90
C GLY A 6 -4.67 6.81 -10.78
N VAL A 7 -4.00 5.96 -10.01
CA VAL A 7 -4.44 4.60 -9.70
C VAL A 7 -4.39 4.39 -8.20
N ASP A 8 -5.43 3.79 -7.62
CA ASP A 8 -5.42 3.28 -6.25
C ASP A 8 -5.73 1.77 -6.25
N ILE A 9 -4.74 0.97 -5.88
CA ILE A 9 -4.87 -0.48 -5.80
C ILE A 9 -5.20 -0.89 -4.37
N GLY A 10 -6.47 -1.27 -4.16
CA GLY A 10 -6.98 -1.87 -2.93
C GLY A 10 -6.88 -3.40 -2.90
N GLY A 11 -7.28 -4.00 -1.77
CA GLY A 11 -7.37 -5.46 -1.64
C GLY A 11 -8.50 -6.08 -2.48
N THR A 12 -9.61 -5.35 -2.67
CA THR A 12 -10.79 -5.83 -3.41
C THR A 12 -10.93 -5.18 -4.77
N PHE A 13 -10.67 -3.87 -4.87
CA PHE A 13 -10.86 -3.10 -6.09
C PHE A 13 -9.62 -2.28 -6.41
N THR A 14 -9.41 -2.08 -7.71
CA THR A 14 -8.51 -1.10 -8.28
C THR A 14 -9.35 0.02 -8.85
N ASP A 15 -9.02 1.25 -8.48
CA ASP A 15 -9.66 2.47 -8.97
C ASP A 15 -8.67 3.21 -9.87
N LEU A 16 -9.14 3.73 -11.00
CA LEU A 16 -8.36 4.53 -11.95
C LEU A 16 -9.10 5.82 -12.26
N VAL A 17 -8.36 6.93 -12.30
CA VAL A 17 -8.84 8.24 -12.77
C VAL A 17 -7.85 8.76 -13.80
N ALA A 18 -8.32 9.14 -14.98
CA ALA A 18 -7.51 9.75 -16.03
C ALA A 18 -8.01 11.17 -16.32
N LEU A 19 -7.07 12.11 -16.43
CA LEU A 19 -7.28 13.47 -16.88
C LEU A 19 -6.61 13.65 -18.24
N ASP A 20 -7.38 14.01 -19.26
CA ASP A 20 -6.85 14.51 -20.52
C ASP A 20 -6.50 15.99 -20.37
N GLU A 21 -5.20 16.31 -20.39
CA GLU A 21 -4.74 17.69 -20.23
C GLU A 21 -5.07 18.57 -21.45
N ALA A 22 -5.34 17.99 -22.62
CA ALA A 22 -5.69 18.75 -23.81
C ALA A 22 -7.15 19.22 -23.78
N THR A 23 -8.06 18.39 -23.27
CA THR A 23 -9.50 18.68 -23.24
C THR A 23 -10.03 19.06 -21.86
N GLY A 24 -9.28 18.77 -20.80
CA GLY A 24 -9.73 18.87 -19.41
C GLY A 24 -10.70 17.76 -19.00
N THR A 25 -10.93 16.76 -19.85
CA THR A 25 -11.89 15.68 -19.59
C THR A 25 -11.34 14.72 -18.52
N VAL A 26 -12.20 14.34 -17.58
CA VAL A 26 -11.88 13.35 -16.54
C VAL A 26 -12.74 12.11 -16.75
N VAL A 27 -12.09 10.95 -16.79
CA VAL A 27 -12.75 9.63 -16.83
C VAL A 27 -12.26 8.77 -15.67
N ASN A 28 -13.13 7.90 -15.17
CA ASN A 28 -12.81 6.99 -14.08
C ASN A 28 -13.30 5.57 -14.38
N ALA A 29 -12.59 4.59 -13.85
CA ALA A 29 -12.95 3.19 -13.94
C ALA A 29 -12.64 2.46 -12.63
N LYS A 30 -13.32 1.34 -12.42
CA LYS A 30 -13.16 0.49 -11.24
C LYS A 30 -13.25 -0.98 -11.65
N ALA A 31 -12.23 -1.73 -11.32
CA ALA A 31 -12.17 -3.17 -11.58
C ALA A 31 -11.85 -3.92 -10.28
N LEU A 32 -12.14 -5.23 -10.26
CA LEU A 32 -11.68 -6.10 -9.18
C LEU A 32 -10.15 -6.16 -9.18
N SER A 33 -9.54 -6.03 -7.99
CA SER A 33 -8.13 -6.31 -7.78
C SER A 33 -7.86 -7.80 -7.94
N THR A 34 -6.71 -8.14 -8.50
CA THR A 34 -6.25 -9.52 -8.61
C THR A 34 -4.99 -9.63 -7.75
N PRO A 35 -5.05 -10.14 -6.50
CA PRO A 35 -3.93 -10.05 -5.55
C PRO A 35 -2.61 -10.65 -6.02
N SER A 36 -2.66 -11.69 -6.87
CA SER A 36 -1.48 -12.31 -7.46
C SER A 36 -0.94 -11.56 -8.68
N GLU A 37 -1.78 -10.74 -9.34
CA GLU A 37 -1.50 -10.05 -10.60
C GLU A 37 -2.12 -8.65 -10.59
N LEU A 38 -1.56 -7.76 -9.77
CA LEU A 38 -2.15 -6.44 -9.50
C LEU A 38 -2.29 -5.58 -10.76
N LEU A 39 -1.40 -5.79 -11.73
CA LEU A 39 -1.41 -5.09 -13.00
C LEU A 39 -2.70 -5.34 -13.79
N ASP A 40 -3.28 -6.54 -13.71
CA ASP A 40 -4.52 -6.88 -14.41
C ASP A 40 -5.68 -5.96 -14.01
N GLY A 41 -5.75 -5.57 -12.74
CA GLY A 41 -6.75 -4.62 -12.25
C GLY A 41 -6.61 -3.25 -12.91
N VAL A 42 -5.36 -2.78 -13.06
CA VAL A 42 -5.05 -1.49 -13.70
C VAL A 42 -5.36 -1.52 -15.19
N LEU A 43 -4.97 -2.59 -15.88
CA LEU A 43 -5.23 -2.75 -17.32
C LEU A 43 -6.73 -2.82 -17.62
N ARG A 44 -7.49 -3.59 -16.83
CA ARG A 44 -8.96 -3.61 -16.96
C ARG A 44 -9.60 -2.25 -16.73
N CYS A 45 -9.08 -1.46 -15.80
CA CYS A 45 -9.57 -0.10 -15.60
C CYS A 45 -9.24 0.81 -16.78
N ALA A 46 -8.04 0.69 -17.37
CA ALA A 46 -7.65 1.47 -18.54
C ALA A 46 -8.56 1.15 -19.75
N ASP A 47 -8.81 -0.15 -19.99
CA ASP A 47 -9.72 -0.62 -21.03
C ASP A 47 -11.15 -0.09 -20.82
N GLN A 48 -11.66 -0.15 -19.59
CA GLN A 48 -13.00 0.35 -19.24
C GLN A 48 -13.12 1.87 -19.35
N ALA A 49 -12.06 2.60 -19.02
CA ALA A 49 -12.00 4.06 -19.16
C ALA A 49 -11.79 4.50 -20.62
N GLY A 50 -11.46 3.57 -21.53
CA GLY A 50 -11.20 3.86 -22.93
C GLY A 50 -9.93 4.69 -23.15
N VAL A 51 -8.93 4.52 -22.28
CA VAL A 51 -7.67 5.28 -22.33
C VAL A 51 -6.50 4.39 -22.73
N ASP A 52 -5.61 4.91 -23.57
CA ASP A 52 -4.35 4.26 -23.91
C ASP A 52 -3.28 4.66 -22.88
N LEU A 53 -2.67 3.68 -22.22
CA LEU A 53 -1.58 3.93 -21.27
C LEU A 53 -0.33 4.50 -21.94
N ALA A 54 -0.13 4.28 -23.25
CA ALA A 54 0.98 4.86 -24.01
C ALA A 54 0.90 6.39 -24.09
N ASP A 55 -0.30 6.95 -23.94
CA ASP A 55 -0.58 8.39 -23.90
C ASP A 55 -0.35 8.99 -22.49
N CYS A 56 -0.10 8.16 -21.48
CA CYS A 56 0.14 8.61 -20.12
C CYS A 56 1.51 9.28 -19.97
N ARG A 57 1.51 10.56 -19.59
CA ARG A 57 2.72 11.35 -19.32
C ARG A 57 3.13 11.36 -17.85
N LEU A 58 2.17 11.10 -16.97
CA LEU A 58 2.37 11.05 -15.52
C LEU A 58 1.40 10.04 -14.91
N THR A 59 1.96 9.10 -14.15
CA THR A 59 1.18 8.20 -13.29
C THR A 59 1.41 8.54 -11.83
N ILE A 60 0.32 8.63 -11.07
CA ILE A 60 0.32 8.65 -9.61
C ILE A 60 -0.25 7.31 -9.14
N HIS A 61 0.57 6.55 -8.43
CA HIS A 61 0.21 5.21 -7.97
C HIS A 61 0.06 5.20 -6.44
N GLY A 62 -1.16 4.93 -5.99
CA GLY A 62 -1.51 4.61 -4.61
C GLY A 62 -1.81 3.12 -4.46
N THR A 63 -1.49 2.56 -3.31
CA THR A 63 -1.92 1.21 -2.95
C THR A 63 -2.03 1.05 -1.44
N THR A 64 -2.99 0.23 -1.03
CA THR A 64 -3.16 -0.17 0.38
C THR A 64 -2.52 -1.53 0.70
N ILE A 65 -1.86 -2.18 -0.27
CA ILE A 65 -1.29 -3.52 -0.09
C ILE A 65 -0.20 -3.52 0.98
N GLY A 66 0.67 -2.51 0.98
CA GLY A 66 1.75 -2.42 1.96
C GLY A 66 1.26 -2.27 3.39
N ILE A 67 0.24 -1.43 3.61
CA ILE A 67 -0.33 -1.24 4.96
C ILE A 67 -1.12 -2.48 5.40
N ASN A 68 -1.85 -3.14 4.50
CA ASN A 68 -2.57 -4.38 4.81
C ASN A 68 -1.60 -5.52 5.14
N ALA A 69 -0.48 -5.64 4.40
CA ALA A 69 0.56 -6.62 4.71
C ALA A 69 1.14 -6.41 6.12
N LEU A 70 1.32 -5.16 6.55
CA LEU A 70 1.76 -4.83 7.91
C LEU A 70 0.69 -5.20 8.96
N LEU A 71 -0.57 -4.81 8.75
CA LEU A 71 -1.67 -5.05 9.68
C LEU A 71 -1.97 -6.55 9.84
N GLU A 72 -1.84 -7.32 8.77
CA GLU A 72 -2.09 -8.77 8.75
C GLU A 72 -0.84 -9.60 9.10
N GLY A 73 0.31 -8.97 9.32
CA GLY A 73 1.58 -9.65 9.59
C GLY A 73 2.08 -10.51 8.42
N LYS A 74 1.64 -10.24 7.19
CA LYS A 74 1.99 -10.98 5.97
C LYS A 74 3.24 -10.42 5.30
N GLY A 75 4.33 -10.31 6.05
CA GLY A 75 5.62 -9.85 5.57
C GLY A 75 6.55 -11.01 5.17
N ALA A 76 7.72 -10.65 4.63
CA ALA A 76 8.81 -11.62 4.45
C ALA A 76 9.41 -12.01 5.81
N ARG A 77 9.96 -13.23 5.89
CA ARG A 77 10.78 -13.66 7.05
C ARG A 77 11.97 -12.70 7.19
N THR A 78 12.03 -12.04 8.34
CA THR A 78 12.99 -10.96 8.59
C THR A 78 13.75 -11.24 9.89
N GLY A 79 15.05 -10.92 9.91
CA GLY A 79 15.89 -10.95 11.11
C GLY A 79 16.37 -9.54 11.47
N LEU A 80 16.67 -9.32 12.75
CA LEU A 80 17.19 -8.06 13.25
C LEU A 80 18.63 -8.26 13.76
N LEU A 81 19.58 -7.51 13.22
CA LEU A 81 20.96 -7.45 13.71
C LEU A 81 21.13 -6.18 14.54
N THR A 82 21.56 -6.33 15.78
CA THR A 82 21.77 -5.23 16.72
C THR A 82 23.18 -5.25 17.29
N THR A 83 23.59 -4.13 17.90
CA THR A 83 24.79 -4.09 18.71
C THR A 83 24.64 -4.99 19.94
N HIS A 84 25.77 -5.53 20.42
CA HIS A 84 25.76 -6.36 21.62
C HIS A 84 25.08 -5.64 22.79
N GLY A 85 24.13 -6.32 23.44
CA GLY A 85 23.30 -5.76 24.52
C GLY A 85 21.99 -5.08 24.08
N PHE A 86 21.72 -4.95 22.77
CA PHE A 86 20.53 -4.26 22.25
C PHE A 86 19.52 -5.19 21.55
N GLY A 87 19.51 -6.48 21.91
CA GLY A 87 18.59 -7.47 21.32
C GLY A 87 17.10 -7.15 21.54
N ASP A 88 16.76 -6.47 22.64
CA ASP A 88 15.37 -6.22 23.08
C ASP A 88 14.79 -4.89 22.58
N VAL A 89 15.42 -4.26 21.58
CA VAL A 89 15.07 -2.90 21.17
C VAL A 89 13.62 -2.77 20.66
N LEU A 90 13.09 -3.81 20.02
CA LEU A 90 11.72 -3.79 19.49
C LEU A 90 10.67 -4.03 20.57
N GLU A 91 10.97 -4.89 21.54
CA GLU A 91 10.14 -5.16 22.72
C GLU A 91 10.03 -3.91 23.60
N ILE A 92 11.16 -3.22 23.82
CA ILE A 92 11.24 -1.99 24.61
C ILE A 92 10.53 -0.83 23.90
N GLY A 93 10.49 -0.79 22.56
CA GLY A 93 9.69 0.17 21.79
C GLY A 93 9.91 1.64 22.17
N ARG A 94 11.12 1.99 22.63
CA ARG A 94 11.50 3.33 23.14
C ARG A 94 10.66 3.84 24.32
N GLY A 95 9.94 2.98 25.03
CA GLY A 95 9.03 3.41 26.10
C GLY A 95 7.77 4.12 25.62
N ASN A 96 7.45 4.10 24.31
CA ASN A 96 6.21 4.66 23.81
C ASN A 96 5.02 3.76 24.17
N PHE A 97 4.13 4.25 25.03
CA PHE A 97 2.88 3.59 25.38
C PHE A 97 1.73 4.32 24.70
N LEU A 98 1.07 3.66 23.74
CA LEU A 98 -0.13 4.19 23.07
C LEU A 98 -1.26 4.49 24.07
N ARG A 99 -1.26 3.81 25.23
CA ARG A 99 -2.26 3.90 26.29
C ARG A 99 -1.58 4.07 27.65
N MET A 100 -0.99 5.25 27.90
CA MET A 100 -0.09 5.51 29.04
C MET A 100 -0.72 5.26 30.43
N TYR A 101 -2.04 5.38 30.57
CA TYR A 101 -2.75 5.19 31.85
C TYR A 101 -3.46 3.84 31.99
N ASP A 102 -3.31 2.96 30.99
CA ASP A 102 -3.91 1.63 30.99
C ASP A 102 -2.88 0.63 31.53
N VAL A 103 -2.96 0.32 32.83
CA VAL A 103 -2.03 -0.61 33.51
C VAL A 103 -2.10 -2.05 32.97
N LEU A 104 -3.17 -2.39 32.24
CA LEU A 104 -3.36 -3.68 31.60
C LEU A 104 -2.97 -3.67 30.11
N TYR A 105 -2.44 -2.54 29.61
CA TYR A 105 -2.07 -2.40 28.22
C TYR A 105 -1.02 -3.44 27.80
N ARG A 106 -1.36 -4.20 26.76
CA ARG A 106 -0.45 -5.12 26.08
C ARG A 106 0.04 -4.50 24.79
N ARG A 107 1.36 -4.44 24.62
CA ARG A 107 1.98 -3.97 23.39
C ARG A 107 1.72 -4.97 22.26
N PRO A 108 1.60 -4.49 21.01
CA PRO A 108 1.61 -5.37 19.85
C PRO A 108 2.88 -6.22 19.82
N THR A 109 2.76 -7.46 19.34
CA THR A 109 3.92 -8.32 19.10
C THR A 109 4.88 -7.64 18.10
N PRO A 110 6.19 -7.58 18.39
CA PRO A 110 7.18 -7.07 17.44
C PRO A 110 7.14 -7.80 16.09
N LEU A 111 7.45 -7.09 15.00
CA LEU A 111 7.54 -7.68 13.66
C LEU A 111 8.63 -8.76 13.57
N VAL A 112 9.71 -8.59 14.34
CA VAL A 112 10.77 -9.58 14.50
C VAL A 112 10.83 -9.92 15.98
N PRO A 113 10.33 -11.10 16.40
CA PRO A 113 10.48 -11.56 17.77
C PRO A 113 11.95 -11.76 18.12
N ARG A 114 12.30 -11.56 19.39
CA ARG A 114 13.58 -12.03 19.92
C ARG A 114 13.76 -13.53 19.64
N GLY A 115 14.90 -13.87 19.02
CA GLY A 115 15.37 -15.24 18.82
C GLY A 115 16.14 -15.79 20.01
#